data_AF-A0A8S2ZQF6-F1
#
_entry.id   AF-A0A8S2ZQF6-F1
#
_cell.length_a   1.000
_cell.length_b   1.000
_cell.length_c   1.000
_cell.angle_alpha   90.00
_cell.angle_beta   90.00
_cell.angle_gamma   90.00
#
_symmetry.space_group_name_H-M   'P 1'
#
loop_
_entity.id
_entity.type
_entity.pdbx_description
1 polymer ?
#
loop_
_entity_poly.entity_id
_entity_poly.type
_entity_poly.pdbx_seq_one_letter_code
_entity_poly.pdbx_strand_id
1 'polypeptide(L)'
;SYKAVIWYRNNKNLFRKCVYEPMILSLNIENQNMANYVEFIIPKRDLTAMFIFEDTDDMKLFINECHTKQNLVVHVSAIPQLTLQDFKTQAQPIEKLKCYGITNYLLDVVNDSDPVLCYLCETTKMHLIPIADESAL
;
A
#
# COMPACT_ATOMS: atom_id res chain seq x y z
N SER A 1 -0.85 14.11 -8.53
CA SER A 1 -0.25 12.80 -8.83
C SER A 1 0.13 12.59 -10.29
N TYR A 2 -0.79 12.69 -11.27
CA TYR A 2 -0.48 12.40 -12.68
C TYR A 2 0.80 13.07 -13.22
N LYS A 3 0.97 14.39 -12.99
CA LYS A 3 2.18 15.12 -13.40
C LYS A 3 3.47 14.54 -12.78
N ALA A 4 3.41 14.16 -11.50
CA ALA A 4 4.54 13.58 -10.79
C ALA A 4 4.89 12.17 -11.32
N VAL A 5 3.88 11.37 -11.66
CA VAL A 5 4.07 10.05 -12.30
C VAL A 5 4.75 10.20 -13.66
N ILE A 6 4.27 11.11 -14.51
CA ILE A 6 4.88 11.36 -15.83
C ILE A 6 6.32 11.85 -15.66
N TRP A 7 6.55 12.78 -14.73
CA TRP A 7 7.89 13.26 -14.45
C TRP A 7 8.81 12.13 -13.98
N TYR A 8 8.37 11.31 -13.02
CA TYR A 8 9.14 10.15 -12.55
C TYR A 8 9.48 9.20 -13.70
N ARG A 9 8.49 8.83 -14.52
CA ARG A 9 8.68 7.91 -15.66
C ARG A 9 9.70 8.44 -16.67
N ASN A 10 9.71 9.74 -16.91
CA ASN A 10 10.67 10.39 -17.82
C ASN A 10 12.08 10.55 -17.22
N ASN A 11 12.22 10.42 -15.90
CA ASN A 11 13.47 10.67 -15.18
C ASN A 11 13.90 9.45 -14.33
N LYS A 12 13.46 8.24 -14.69
CA LYS A 12 13.78 7.00 -13.95
C LYS A 12 15.28 6.79 -13.76
N ASN A 13 16.09 7.26 -14.71
CA ASN A 13 17.54 7.21 -14.68
C ASN A 13 18.20 8.07 -13.57
N LEU A 14 17.45 8.99 -12.94
CA LEU A 14 17.96 9.78 -11.81
C LEU A 14 17.88 9.02 -10.48
N PHE A 15 17.10 7.96 -10.42
CA PHE A 15 16.84 7.19 -9.20
C PHE A 15 17.80 6.01 -9.11
N ARG A 16 18.32 5.77 -7.91
CA ARG A 16 19.26 4.68 -7.63
C ARG A 16 18.54 3.37 -7.40
N LYS A 17 17.37 3.42 -6.76
CA LYS A 17 16.55 2.26 -6.40
C LYS A 17 15.12 2.38 -6.93
N CYS A 18 14.32 1.33 -6.68
CA CYS A 18 12.93 1.31 -7.10
C CYS A 18 12.10 2.35 -6.33
N VAL A 19 11.18 2.97 -7.07
CA VAL A 19 10.15 3.86 -6.54
C VAL A 19 8.80 3.29 -6.96
N TYR A 20 7.94 3.06 -5.99
CA TYR A 20 6.60 2.55 -6.19
C TYR A 20 5.66 3.73 -6.42
N GLU A 21 4.96 3.71 -7.55
CA GLU A 21 4.00 4.74 -7.96
C GLU A 21 2.71 4.66 -7.12
N PRO A 22 1.78 5.64 -7.24
CA PRO A 22 0.51 5.59 -6.50
C PRO A 22 -0.23 4.28 -6.71
N MET A 23 -0.69 3.70 -5.59
CA MET A 23 -1.23 2.33 -5.53
C MET A 23 -2.45 2.14 -6.43
N ILE A 24 -3.18 3.20 -6.77
CA ILE A 24 -4.29 3.13 -7.74
C ILE A 24 -3.86 2.57 -9.11
N LEU A 25 -2.56 2.55 -9.42
CA LEU A 25 -1.99 2.01 -10.66
C LEU A 25 -1.63 0.51 -10.59
N SER A 26 -1.51 -0.06 -9.39
CA SER A 26 -0.98 -1.43 -9.17
C SER A 26 -1.89 -2.30 -8.31
N LEU A 27 -2.64 -1.71 -7.38
CA LEU A 27 -3.47 -2.41 -6.40
C LEU A 27 -4.61 -3.16 -7.08
N ASN A 28 -4.70 -4.46 -6.82
CA ASN A 28 -5.77 -5.32 -7.30
C ASN A 28 -6.49 -6.00 -6.13
N ILE A 29 -7.81 -6.19 -6.26
CA ILE A 29 -8.65 -6.82 -5.24
C ILE A 29 -9.30 -8.04 -5.86
N GLU A 30 -9.15 -9.21 -5.24
CA GLU A 30 -9.63 -10.48 -5.80
C GLU A 30 -11.16 -10.54 -5.88
N ASN A 31 -11.84 -10.07 -4.83
CA ASN A 31 -13.29 -10.08 -4.73
C ASN A 31 -13.85 -8.64 -4.71
N GLN A 32 -14.58 -8.27 -5.75
CA GLN A 32 -15.18 -6.93 -5.85
C GLN A 32 -16.17 -6.62 -4.71
N ASN A 33 -16.81 -7.63 -4.12
CA ASN A 33 -17.68 -7.42 -2.96
C ASN A 33 -16.90 -6.91 -1.75
N MET A 34 -15.59 -7.19 -1.70
CA MET A 34 -14.71 -6.73 -0.63
C MET A 34 -14.03 -5.39 -0.95
N ALA A 35 -14.19 -4.86 -2.16
CA ALA A 35 -13.54 -3.63 -2.59
C ALA A 35 -13.94 -2.43 -1.73
N ASN A 36 -15.22 -2.35 -1.34
CA ASN A 36 -15.72 -1.28 -0.48
C ASN A 36 -14.98 -1.20 0.87
N TYR A 37 -14.60 -2.35 1.46
CA TYR A 37 -13.86 -2.37 2.71
C TYR A 37 -12.42 -1.90 2.53
N VAL A 38 -11.76 -2.33 1.45
CA VAL A 38 -10.40 -1.91 1.10
C VAL A 38 -10.37 -0.40 0.85
N GLU A 39 -11.31 0.13 0.05
CA GLU A 39 -11.42 1.57 -0.23
C GLU A 39 -11.73 2.40 1.03
N PHE A 40 -12.48 1.83 1.97
CA PHE A 40 -12.78 2.50 3.24
C PHE A 40 -11.55 2.57 4.17
N ILE A 41 -10.73 1.51 4.18
CA ILE A 41 -9.59 1.37 5.10
C ILE A 41 -8.37 2.11 4.58
N ILE A 42 -8.13 2.10 3.27
CA ILE A 42 -6.98 2.79 2.68
C ILE A 42 -7.33 4.27 2.47
N PRO A 43 -6.56 5.22 3.04
CA PRO A 43 -6.80 6.63 2.80
C PRO A 43 -6.75 6.96 1.30
N LYS A 44 -7.73 7.71 0.79
CA LYS A 44 -7.77 8.14 -0.62
C LYS A 44 -6.47 8.81 -1.10
N ARG A 45 -5.80 9.54 -0.21
CA ARG A 45 -4.51 10.19 -0.51
C ARG A 45 -3.40 9.18 -0.78
N ASP A 46 -3.45 8.02 -0.11
CA ASP A 46 -2.44 6.98 -0.25
C ASP A 46 -2.65 6.24 -1.58
N LEU A 47 -3.91 5.92 -1.90
CA LEU A 47 -4.28 5.35 -3.19
C LEU A 47 -3.86 6.25 -4.36
N THR A 48 -4.17 7.54 -4.27
CA THR A 48 -4.10 8.43 -5.45
C THR A 48 -2.80 9.22 -5.57
N ALA A 49 -2.02 9.38 -4.49
CA ALA A 49 -0.89 10.32 -4.47
C ALA A 49 0.36 9.84 -3.71
N MET A 50 0.38 8.63 -3.15
CA MET A 50 1.55 8.08 -2.46
C MET A 50 2.64 7.63 -3.44
N PHE A 51 3.89 7.91 -3.11
CA PHE A 51 5.07 7.30 -3.71
C PHE A 51 5.91 6.66 -2.61
N ILE A 52 6.33 5.42 -2.80
CA ILE A 52 7.11 4.69 -1.80
C ILE A 52 8.53 4.49 -2.32
N PHE A 53 9.54 4.78 -1.48
CA PHE A 53 10.95 4.80 -1.87
C PHE A 53 11.78 3.78 -1.09
N GLU A 54 12.63 3.04 -1.80
CA GLU A 54 13.67 2.17 -1.21
C GLU A 54 14.90 2.94 -0.70
N ASP A 55 15.11 4.16 -1.18
CA ASP A 55 16.28 4.98 -0.87
C ASP A 55 15.86 6.39 -0.43
N THR A 56 16.46 6.84 0.67
CA THR A 56 16.12 8.12 1.30
C THR A 56 16.64 9.32 0.49
N ASP A 57 17.75 9.17 -0.26
CA ASP A 57 18.25 10.24 -1.11
C ASP A 57 17.39 10.40 -2.36
N ASP A 58 16.93 9.29 -2.95
CA ASP A 58 15.94 9.26 -4.02
C ASP A 58 14.63 9.96 -3.59
N MET A 59 14.17 9.69 -2.37
CA MET A 59 13.00 10.37 -1.79
C MET A 59 13.22 11.88 -1.68
N LYS A 60 14.38 12.33 -1.17
CA LYS A 60 14.71 13.77 -1.06
C LYS A 60 14.76 14.45 -2.43
N LEU A 61 15.36 13.78 -3.42
CA LEU A 61 15.41 14.26 -4.80
C LEU A 61 14.00 14.47 -5.34
N PHE A 62 13.13 13.48 -5.15
CA PHE A 62 11.74 13.54 -5.59
C PHE A 62 10.94 14.64 -4.90
N ILE A 63 11.10 14.79 -3.58
CA ILE A 63 10.45 15.86 -2.81
C ILE A 63 10.86 17.22 -3.34
N ASN A 64 12.17 17.46 -3.51
CA ASN A 64 12.68 18.74 -3.99
C ASN A 64 12.14 19.07 -5.38
N GLU A 65 12.06 18.09 -6.27
CA GLU A 65 11.50 18.30 -7.59
C GLU A 65 10.00 18.60 -7.53
N CYS A 66 9.22 17.71 -6.91
CA CYS A 66 7.77 17.78 -6.94
C CYS A 66 7.25 18.97 -6.11
N HIS A 67 7.69 19.10 -4.85
CA HIS A 67 7.21 20.16 -3.97
C HIS A 67 7.87 21.50 -4.26
N THR A 68 9.21 21.57 -4.30
CA THR A 68 9.91 22.86 -4.39
C THR A 68 9.85 23.47 -5.78
N LYS A 69 10.12 22.67 -6.83
CA LYS A 69 10.23 23.21 -8.20
C LYS A 69 8.89 23.26 -8.93
N GLN A 70 8.07 22.23 -8.76
CA GLN A 70 6.83 22.08 -9.52
C GLN A 70 5.55 22.43 -8.72
N ASN A 71 5.67 22.71 -7.42
CA ASN A 71 4.54 22.98 -6.51
C ASN A 71 3.43 21.90 -6.59
N LEU A 72 3.83 20.64 -6.79
CA LEU A 72 2.94 19.50 -6.82
C LEU A 72 2.67 18.99 -5.40
N VAL A 73 1.42 18.65 -5.14
CA VAL A 73 1.01 17.92 -3.93
C VAL A 73 1.14 16.43 -4.20
N VAL A 74 2.16 15.83 -3.60
CA VAL A 74 2.40 14.38 -3.58
C VAL A 74 2.60 13.93 -2.13
N HIS A 75 2.33 12.66 -1.87
CA HIS A 75 2.68 12.02 -0.61
C HIS A 75 3.85 11.07 -0.87
N VAL A 76 4.75 10.98 0.11
CA VAL A 76 5.94 10.16 -0.01
C VAL A 76 6.17 9.40 1.29
N SER A 77 6.66 8.18 1.18
CA SER A 77 7.11 7.38 2.32
C SER A 77 8.34 6.58 1.95
N ALA A 78 9.20 6.32 2.92
CA ALA A 78 10.16 5.22 2.80
C ALA A 78 9.43 3.88 2.98
N ILE A 79 10.01 2.81 2.43
CA ILE A 79 9.52 1.45 2.67
C ILE A 79 9.73 1.09 4.15
N PRO A 80 8.76 0.42 4.79
CA PRO A 80 8.93 -0.08 6.14
C PRO A 80 10.12 -1.04 6.26
N GLN A 81 10.77 -1.08 7.42
CA GLN A 81 11.89 -2.02 7.67
C GLN A 81 11.43 -3.46 7.97
N LEU A 82 10.12 -3.70 7.93
CA LEU A 82 9.50 -4.99 8.20
C LEU A 82 9.14 -5.69 6.89
N THR A 83 9.31 -7.01 6.88
CA THR A 83 8.85 -7.86 5.78
C THR A 83 7.36 -8.15 5.92
N LEU A 84 6.73 -8.59 4.83
CA LEU A 84 5.32 -8.99 4.86
C LEU A 84 5.07 -10.15 5.83
N GLN A 85 6.05 -11.04 6.00
CA GLN A 85 6.00 -12.13 6.96
C GLN A 85 6.02 -11.63 8.41
N ASP A 86 6.80 -10.58 8.72
CA ASP A 86 6.83 -9.97 10.05
C ASP A 86 5.47 -9.38 10.43
N PHE A 87 4.72 -8.85 9.45
CA PHE A 87 3.33 -8.44 9.68
C PHE A 87 2.40 -9.63 9.88
N LYS A 88 2.46 -10.65 9.02
CA LYS A 88 1.60 -11.83 9.12
C LYS A 88 1.74 -12.58 10.45
N THR A 89 2.95 -12.60 11.03
CA THR A 89 3.18 -13.26 12.34
C THR A 89 2.52 -12.54 13.52
N GLN A 90 2.08 -11.29 13.37
CA GLN A 90 1.36 -10.53 14.39
C GLN A 90 -0.13 -10.93 14.46
N ALA A 91 -0.67 -11.48 13.38
CA ALA A 91 -2.06 -11.91 13.30
C ALA A 91 -2.28 -13.26 14.02
N GLN A 92 -3.50 -13.50 14.47
CA GLN A 92 -3.86 -14.82 14.98
C GLN A 92 -3.97 -15.81 13.80
N PRO A 93 -3.62 -17.10 13.99
CA PRO A 93 -3.85 -18.11 12.97
C PRO A 93 -5.33 -18.16 12.58
N ILE A 94 -5.61 -18.08 11.29
CA ILE A 94 -6.97 -18.01 10.75
C ILE A 94 -7.80 -19.22 11.15
N GLU A 95 -7.17 -20.39 11.34
CA GLU A 95 -7.79 -21.63 11.77
C GLU A 95 -8.51 -21.50 13.10
N LYS A 96 -8.02 -20.64 14.01
CA LYS A 96 -8.65 -20.39 15.32
C LYS A 96 -9.86 -19.47 15.21
N LEU A 97 -9.97 -18.72 14.11
CA LEU A 97 -11.01 -17.72 13.89
C LEU A 97 -12.14 -18.24 12.99
N LYS A 98 -11.90 -19.32 12.25
CA LYS A 98 -12.91 -19.99 11.41
C LYS A 98 -14.20 -20.36 12.15
N CYS A 99 -14.13 -20.67 13.45
CA CYS A 99 -15.31 -20.96 14.26
C CYS A 99 -16.23 -19.74 14.47
N TYR A 100 -15.74 -18.52 14.22
CA TYR A 100 -16.51 -17.28 14.27
C TYR A 100 -16.93 -16.78 12.88
N GLY A 101 -16.81 -17.62 11.84
CA GLY A 101 -17.15 -17.21 10.47
C GLY A 101 -16.07 -16.40 9.75
N ILE A 102 -14.92 -16.18 10.40
CA ILE A 102 -13.81 -15.43 9.82
C ILE A 102 -13.03 -16.36 8.89
N THR A 103 -12.92 -15.98 7.62
CA THR A 103 -12.28 -16.82 6.59
C THR A 103 -10.88 -16.34 6.22
N ASN A 104 -10.67 -15.02 6.19
CA ASN A 104 -9.46 -14.38 5.68
C ASN A 104 -9.14 -13.10 6.46
N TYR A 105 -7.93 -12.57 6.32
CA TYR A 105 -7.62 -11.19 6.67
C TYR A 105 -7.76 -10.27 5.45
N LEU A 106 -7.93 -8.97 5.68
CA LEU A 106 -8.00 -7.98 4.61
C LEU A 106 -6.73 -7.93 3.75
N LEU A 107 -5.56 -8.23 4.34
CA LEU A 107 -4.34 -8.38 3.57
C LEU A 107 -4.44 -9.51 2.53
N ASP A 108 -5.16 -10.59 2.82
CA ASP A 108 -5.22 -11.77 1.94
C ASP A 108 -6.08 -11.54 0.70
N VAL A 109 -6.85 -10.44 0.64
CA VAL A 109 -7.75 -10.12 -0.49
C VAL A 109 -7.21 -8.99 -1.37
N VAL A 110 -6.06 -8.44 -1.02
CA VAL A 110 -5.38 -7.34 -1.70
C VAL A 110 -4.07 -7.85 -2.30
N ASN A 111 -3.84 -7.55 -3.57
CA ASN A 111 -2.66 -7.94 -4.32
C ASN A 111 -1.90 -6.72 -4.84
N ASP A 112 -0.61 -6.63 -4.50
CA ASP A 112 0.36 -5.65 -4.98
C ASP A 112 1.78 -6.19 -4.66
N SER A 113 2.81 -5.43 -5.01
CA SER A 113 4.19 -5.64 -4.59
C SER A 113 4.36 -5.61 -3.07
N ASP A 114 5.25 -6.48 -2.56
CA ASP A 114 5.53 -6.60 -1.12
C ASP A 114 5.80 -5.25 -0.42
N PRO A 115 6.56 -4.29 -0.99
CA PRO A 115 6.79 -3.02 -0.33
C PRO A 115 5.55 -2.16 -0.16
N VAL A 116 4.64 -2.21 -1.13
CA VAL A 116 3.33 -1.54 -1.06
C VAL A 116 2.47 -2.21 0.00
N LEU A 117 2.42 -3.54 0.02
CA LEU A 117 1.67 -4.29 1.03
C LEU A 117 2.23 -4.07 2.45
N CYS A 118 3.56 -4.04 2.63
CA CYS A 118 4.19 -3.70 3.90
C CYS A 118 3.79 -2.30 4.37
N TYR A 119 3.80 -1.31 3.47
CA TYR A 119 3.37 0.04 3.79
C TYR A 119 1.90 0.08 4.24
N LEU A 120 1.01 -0.61 3.52
CA LEU A 120 -0.40 -0.71 3.89
C LEU A 120 -0.59 -1.40 5.24
N CYS A 121 0.14 -2.48 5.51
CA CYS A 121 0.16 -3.14 6.81
C CYS A 121 0.64 -2.20 7.93
N GLU A 122 1.68 -1.40 7.70
CA GLU A 122 2.18 -0.46 8.70
C GLU A 122 1.16 0.63 9.03
N THR A 123 0.53 1.21 8.01
CA THR A 123 -0.33 2.40 8.11
C THR A 123 -1.78 2.10 8.46
N THR A 124 -2.33 1.01 7.92
CA THR A 124 -3.77 0.65 8.08
C THR A 124 -3.99 -0.52 9.02
N LYS A 125 -2.93 -1.28 9.34
CA LYS A 125 -3.02 -2.55 10.08
C LYS A 125 -3.94 -3.59 9.41
N MET A 126 -4.07 -3.55 8.08
CA MET A 126 -4.95 -4.47 7.34
C MET A 126 -4.65 -5.97 7.57
N HIS A 127 -3.41 -6.31 7.91
CA HIS A 127 -3.02 -7.68 8.31
C HIS A 127 -3.68 -8.16 9.60
N LEU A 128 -4.27 -7.25 10.40
CA LEU A 128 -4.97 -7.55 11.64
C LEU A 128 -6.49 -7.42 11.51
N ILE A 129 -7.01 -7.09 10.32
CA ILE A 129 -8.45 -6.87 10.09
C ILE A 129 -9.06 -8.17 9.55
N PRO A 130 -9.78 -8.95 10.38
CA PRO A 130 -10.43 -10.17 9.91
C PRO A 130 -11.64 -9.84 9.03
N ILE A 131 -11.86 -10.67 8.02
CA ILE A 131 -13.05 -10.66 7.16
C ILE A 131 -13.85 -11.92 7.47
N ALA A 132 -15.13 -11.72 7.78
CA ALA A 132 -16.12 -12.79 7.87
C ALA A 132 -16.98 -12.80 6.60
N ASP A 133 -17.34 -14.00 6.15
CA ASP A 133 -18.29 -14.17 5.04
C ASP A 133 -19.73 -13.98 5.56
N GLU A 134 -20.60 -13.38 4.73
CA GLU A 134 -22.02 -13.19 5.08
C GLU A 134 -22.75 -14.52 5.34
N SER A 135 -22.22 -15.63 4.80
CA SER A 135 -22.73 -16.98 5.04
C SER A 135 -22.56 -17.48 6.48
N ALA A 136 -21.84 -16.75 7.33
CA ALA A 136 -21.57 -17.12 8.72
C ALA A 136 -22.47 -16.44 9.76
N LEU A 137 -23.48 -15.66 9.33
CA LEU A 137 -24.52 -15.07 10.18
C LEU A 137 -25.83 -15.86 10.14
#